data_AF-A0A183EQI6-F1
#
_entry.id   AF-A0A183EQI6-F1
#
_cell.length_a   1.000
_cell.length_b   1.000
_cell.length_c   1.000
_cell.angle_alpha   90.00
_cell.angle_beta   90.00
_cell.angle_gamma   90.00
#
_symmetry.space_group_name_H-M   'P 1'
#
loop_
_entity.id
_entity.type
_entity.pdbx_description
1 polymer ?
#
loop_
_entity_poly.entity_id
_entity_poly.type
_entity_poly.pdbx_seq_one_letter_code
_entity_poly.pdbx_strand_id
1 'polypeptide(L)'
;MDSDAVTIDYEEESNYIQSEPEQIGPTAQTEDLAEENKSLVWSLLKQVRPGMDLSKVTLPTFILEPRSFLEKLADFYYHSYILTE
;
A
#
# COMPACT_ATOMS: atom_id res chain seq x y z
N MET A 1 -32.72 -23.70 33.56
CA MET A 1 -32.49 -22.47 32.77
C MET A 1 -31.02 -22.50 32.45
N ASP A 2 -30.68 -23.11 31.32
CA ASP A 2 -29.31 -23.11 30.80
C ASP A 2 -28.99 -21.68 30.38
N SER A 3 -28.00 -21.10 31.05
CA SER A 3 -27.45 -19.80 30.67
C SER A 3 -26.37 -20.07 29.64
N ASP A 4 -26.71 -19.91 28.36
CA ASP A 4 -25.75 -19.90 27.26
C ASP A 4 -24.80 -18.71 27.44
N ALA A 5 -23.68 -18.96 28.13
CA ALA A 5 -22.58 -18.02 28.20
C ALA A 5 -21.97 -17.93 26.79
N VAL A 6 -22.23 -16.82 26.10
CA VAL A 6 -21.52 -16.45 24.88
C VAL A 6 -20.04 -16.32 25.24
N THR A 7 -19.25 -17.31 24.87
CA THR A 7 -17.78 -17.22 24.87
C THR A 7 -17.42 -16.22 23.77
N ILE A 8 -17.12 -14.99 24.18
CA ILE A 8 -16.46 -14.03 23.29
C ILE A 8 -15.04 -14.54 23.11
N ASP A 9 -14.75 -15.09 21.93
CA ASP A 9 -13.40 -15.48 21.55
C ASP A 9 -12.62 -14.17 21.34
N TYR A 10 -11.84 -13.79 22.34
CA TYR A 10 -10.95 -12.64 22.23
C TYR A 10 -9.83 -13.06 21.30
N GLU A 11 -9.94 -12.74 20.01
CA GLU A 11 -8.86 -12.93 19.05
C GLU A 11 -7.63 -12.19 19.59
N GLU A 12 -6.56 -12.94 19.85
CA GLU A 12 -5.30 -12.41 20.36
C GLU A 12 -4.74 -11.45 19.32
N GLU A 13 -4.71 -10.15 19.63
CA GLU A 13 -4.23 -9.13 18.68
C GLU A 13 -2.78 -9.44 18.30
N SER A 14 -2.50 -9.47 16.99
CA SER A 14 -1.13 -9.66 16.50
C SER A 14 -0.25 -8.50 16.96
N ASN A 15 0.90 -8.82 17.56
CA ASN A 15 1.88 -7.80 17.95
C ASN A 15 2.32 -6.98 16.72
N TYR A 16 2.35 -5.66 16.86
CA TYR A 16 2.87 -4.77 15.84
C TYR A 16 4.36 -5.05 15.61
N ILE A 17 4.74 -5.35 14.37
CA ILE A 17 6.13 -5.49 13.95
C ILE A 17 6.49 -4.19 13.22
N GLN A 18 7.47 -3.46 13.75
CA GLN A 18 7.95 -2.24 13.11
C GLN A 18 8.65 -2.60 11.79
N SER A 19 8.11 -2.09 10.68
CA SER A 19 8.75 -2.15 9.37
C SER A 19 10.02 -1.30 9.36
N GLU A 20 10.97 -1.64 8.48
CA GLU A 20 12.10 -0.76 8.23
C GLU A 20 11.58 0.62 7.79
N PRO A 21 12.15 1.72 8.29
CA PRO A 21 11.68 3.06 7.95
C PRO A 21 11.79 3.25 6.44
N GLU A 22 10.66 3.54 5.79
CA GLU A 22 10.67 3.96 4.39
C GLU A 22 11.61 5.15 4.26
N GLN A 23 12.61 5.06 3.39
CA GLN A 23 13.32 6.26 2.97
C GLN A 23 12.29 7.13 2.26
N ILE A 24 11.96 8.29 2.83
CA ILE A 24 11.11 9.27 2.15
C ILE A 24 12.06 10.38 1.70
N GLY A 25 12.53 10.27 0.47
CA GLY A 25 13.50 11.20 -0.11
C GLY A 25 13.66 10.98 -1.61
N PRO A 26 14.24 11.95 -2.34
CA PRO A 26 14.44 11.85 -3.79
C PRO A 26 15.31 10.66 -4.23
N THR A 27 15.97 10.00 -3.28
CA THR A 27 16.82 8.82 -3.49
C THR A 27 16.10 7.49 -3.23
N ALA A 28 14.86 7.51 -2.76
CA ALA A 28 14.25 6.33 -2.15
C ALA A 28 13.44 5.44 -3.09
N GLN A 29 12.97 5.96 -4.23
CA GLN A 29 12.07 5.21 -5.12
C GLN A 29 12.32 5.50 -6.60
N THR A 30 13.57 5.64 -7.01
CA THR A 30 13.94 5.46 -8.42
C THR A 30 14.58 4.10 -8.56
N GLU A 31 13.74 3.08 -8.71
CA GLU A 31 14.19 1.84 -9.34
C GLU A 31 14.50 2.19 -10.80
N ASP A 32 15.75 2.05 -11.22
CA ASP A 32 16.14 2.26 -12.62
C ASP A 32 15.40 1.25 -13.49
N LEU A 33 14.29 1.68 -14.06
CA LEU A 33 13.47 0.86 -14.94
C LEU A 33 14.31 0.44 -16.14
N ALA A 34 14.37 -0.88 -16.38
CA ALA A 34 14.93 -1.42 -17.60
C ALA A 34 14.27 -0.77 -18.83
N GLU A 35 15.01 -0.63 -19.93
CA GLU A 35 14.55 0.09 -21.12
C GLU A 35 13.24 -0.51 -21.70
N GLU A 36 13.07 -1.82 -21.56
CA GLU A 36 11.85 -2.54 -21.91
C GLU A 36 10.61 -2.04 -21.12
N ASN A 37 10.78 -1.77 -19.83
CA ASN A 37 9.70 -1.30 -18.95
C ASN A 37 9.29 0.14 -19.29
N LYS A 38 10.24 0.97 -19.74
CA LYS A 38 9.95 2.34 -20.20
C LYS A 38 9.06 2.33 -21.45
N SER A 39 9.34 1.43 -22.39
CA SER A 39 8.51 1.25 -23.60
C SER A 39 7.08 0.84 -23.26
N LEU A 40 6.91 -0.01 -22.24
CA LEU A 40 5.59 -0.44 -21.77
C LEU A 40 4.81 0.71 -21.13
N VAL A 41 5.46 1.48 -20.24
CA VAL A 41 4.86 2.69 -19.63
C VAL A 41 4.45 3.69 -20.70
N TRP A 42 5.30 3.90 -21.70
CA TRP A 42 5.01 4.81 -22.81
C TRP A 42 3.80 4.35 -23.64
N SER A 43 3.69 3.04 -23.87
CA SER A 43 2.55 2.45 -24.59
C SER A 43 1.24 2.60 -23.81
N LEU A 44 1.29 2.43 -22.48
CA LEU A 44 0.14 2.66 -21.61
C LEU A 44 -0.28 4.14 -21.60
N LEU A 45 0.68 5.06 -21.48
CA LEU A 45 0.39 6.50 -21.46
C LEU A 45 -0.32 6.97 -22.74
N LYS A 46 0.04 6.41 -23.90
CA LYS A 46 -0.64 6.70 -25.17
C LYS A 46 -2.09 6.24 -25.21
N GLN A 47 -2.47 5.24 -24.41
CA GLN A 47 -3.85 4.75 -24.32
C GLN A 47 -4.68 5.61 -23.36
N VAL A 48 -4.04 6.30 -22.42
CA VAL A 48 -4.70 7.15 -21.43
C VAL A 48 -5.03 8.52 -22.00
N ARG A 49 -6.26 8.97 -21.80
CA ARG A 49 -6.70 10.34 -22.08
C ARG A 49 -6.89 11.13 -20.78
N PRO A 50 -6.70 12.47 -20.78
CA PRO A 50 -7.05 13.28 -19.62
C PRO A 50 -8.49 13.05 -19.17
N GLY A 51 -8.69 12.86 -17.86
CA GLY A 51 -10.01 12.55 -17.28
C GLY A 51 -10.44 11.08 -17.39
N MET A 52 -9.58 10.20 -17.91
CA MET A 52 -9.86 8.77 -17.96
C MET A 52 -9.69 8.12 -16.59
N ASP A 53 -10.67 7.30 -16.21
CA ASP A 53 -10.62 6.46 -15.01
C ASP A 53 -9.64 5.30 -15.22
N LEU A 54 -8.57 5.28 -14.43
CA LEU A 54 -7.50 4.29 -14.51
C LEU A 54 -7.88 2.94 -13.89
N SER A 55 -9.01 2.82 -13.18
CA SER A 55 -9.48 1.54 -12.63
C SER A 55 -9.79 0.49 -13.72
N LYS A 56 -10.02 0.95 -14.95
CA LYS A 56 -10.31 0.11 -16.13
C LYS A 56 -9.05 -0.23 -16.94
N VAL A 57 -7.89 0.29 -16.54
CA VAL A 57 -6.61 0.05 -17.20
C VAL A 57 -5.78 -0.86 -16.31
N THR A 58 -5.33 -1.98 -16.86
CA THR A 58 -4.44 -2.88 -16.12
C THR A 58 -3.04 -2.27 -16.05
N LEU A 59 -2.60 -1.95 -14.84
CA LEU A 59 -1.26 -1.45 -14.58
C LEU A 59 -0.25 -2.60 -14.53
N PRO A 60 0.98 -2.42 -15.05
CA PRO A 60 2.05 -3.40 -14.90
C PRO A 60 2.42 -3.63 -13.44
N THR A 61 2.81 -4.86 -13.10
CA THR A 61 3.15 -5.21 -11.72
C THR A 61 4.44 -4.58 -11.23
N PHE A 62 5.36 -4.20 -12.11
CA PHE A 62 6.64 -3.60 -11.71
C PHE A 62 6.51 -2.19 -11.13
N ILE A 63 5.39 -1.49 -11.34
CA ILE A 63 5.13 -0.21 -10.67
C ILE A 63 4.34 -0.38 -9.37
N LEU A 64 3.99 -1.62 -9.02
CA LEU A 64 3.27 -1.93 -7.80
C LEU A 64 4.27 -2.26 -6.70
N GLU A 65 3.98 -1.73 -5.52
CA GLU A 65 4.68 -2.06 -4.30
C GLU A 65 4.20 -3.43 -3.77
N PRO A 66 5.06 -4.24 -3.13
CA PRO A 66 4.66 -5.54 -2.58
C PRO A 66 3.82 -5.44 -1.29
N ARG A 67 3.33 -4.24 -0.94
CA ARG A 67 2.53 -3.96 0.25
C ARG A 67 1.06 -3.78 -0.11
N SER A 68 0.18 -4.23 0.78
CA SER A 68 -1.26 -4.01 0.58
C SER A 68 -1.63 -2.55 0.77
N PHE A 69 -2.75 -2.10 0.19
CA PHE A 69 -3.21 -0.72 0.35
C PHE A 69 -3.44 -0.33 1.81
N LEU A 70 -4.04 -1.22 2.61
CA LEU A 70 -4.31 -0.96 4.03
C LEU A 70 -3.02 -0.90 4.84
N GLU A 71 -2.05 -1.75 4.51
CA GLU A 71 -0.73 -1.73 5.14
C GLU A 71 -0.01 -0.40 4.87
N LYS A 72 -0.10 0.11 3.63
CA LYS A 72 0.40 1.44 3.27
C LYS A 72 -0.33 2.57 4.01
N LEU A 73 -1.64 2.44 4.23
CA LEU A 73 -2.38 3.42 5.03
C LEU A 73 -1.96 3.42 6.50
N ALA A 74 -1.53 2.28 7.04
CA ALA A 74 -1.07 2.18 8.41
C ALA A 74 0.20 3.02 8.66
N ASP A 75 1.01 3.28 7.64
CA ASP A 75 2.22 4.11 7.76
C ASP A 75 1.92 5.55 8.19
N PHE A 76 0.74 6.09 7.86
CA PHE A 76 0.33 7.42 8.32
C PHE A 76 0.16 7.50 9.84
N TYR A 77 0.01 6.36 10.52
CA TYR A 77 -0.07 6.27 11.97
C TYR A 77 1.29 6.01 12.64
N TYR A 78 2.39 5.98 11.88
CA TYR A 78 3.75 5.77 12.42
C TYR A 78 4.12 6.79 13.52
N HIS A 79 3.62 8.03 13.42
CA HIS A 79 3.81 9.09 14.41
C HIS A 79 2.52 9.44 15.16
N SER A 80 1.76 8.42 15.58
CA SER A 80 0.50 8.59 16.32
C SER A 80 0.62 9.43 17.60
N TYR A 81 1.82 9.53 18.18
CA TYR A 81 2.08 10.41 19.33
C TYR A 81 1.71 11.87 19.07
N ILE A 82 1.76 12.34 17.82
CA ILE A 82 1.38 13.71 17.43
C ILE A 82 -0.13 13.94 17.57
N LEU A 83 -0.94 12.89 17.45
CA LEU A 83 -2.41 12.97 17.52
C LEU A 83 -2.93 12.99 18.95
N THR A 84 -2.05 12.84 19.95
CA THR A 84 -2.42 12.72 21.37
C THR A 84 -2.31 14.05 22.14
N GLU A 85 -1.88 15.13 21.47
CA GLU A 85 -1.81 16.49 22.03
C GLU A 85 -3.05 17.31 21.66
#